data_AF-A0A167EXB2-F1
#
_entry.id   AF-A0A167EXB2-F1
#
_cell.length_a   1.000
_cell.length_b   1.000
_cell.length_c   1.000
_cell.angle_alpha   90.00
_cell.angle_beta   90.00
_cell.angle_gamma   90.00
#
_symmetry.space_group_name_H-M   'P 1'
#
loop_
_entity.id
_entity.type
_entity.pdbx_description
1 polymer ?
#
loop_
_entity_poly.entity_id
_entity_poly.type
_entity_poly.pdbx_seq_one_letter_code
_entity_poly.pdbx_strand_id
1 'polypeptide(L)'
;MREQDFGNFQGDSEEMQRIWTARARYGHFFFRIPNGESAADVYDRCAGFNESLFRQFNQPHFPEVLVLVSHGIWARVFLMKWYGWSYEKFESLRNVRHCQFLQMDLCPVKKRYTLMTRLRTWDDTDEEDVREASDGGEIEELEIASNNNISLIDIKKIAAKEKQIMEEYKSARQDSPGPSYHQNDHEKTIDQH
;
A
#
# COMPACT_ATOMS: atom_id res chain seq x y z
N MET A 1 -9.92 -2.54 -8.96
CA MET A 1 -10.70 -2.10 -7.78
C MET A 1 -10.41 -0.62 -7.54
N ARG A 2 -11.37 0.17 -7.04
CA ARG A 2 -11.17 1.63 -6.94
C ARG A 2 -10.21 1.99 -5.81
N GLU A 3 -9.31 2.93 -6.10
CA GLU A 3 -8.42 3.55 -5.10
C GLU A 3 -9.22 4.30 -4.02
N GLN A 4 -8.54 4.71 -2.94
CA GLN A 4 -9.00 5.75 -2.02
C GLN A 4 -9.49 6.98 -2.81
N ASP A 5 -10.72 7.42 -2.52
CA ASP A 5 -11.20 8.71 -3.01
C ASP A 5 -10.47 9.83 -2.26
N PHE A 6 -9.78 10.69 -2.99
CA PHE A 6 -9.06 11.80 -2.38
C PHE A 6 -9.92 13.09 -2.33
N GLY A 7 -11.17 13.07 -2.82
CA GLY A 7 -12.08 14.22 -2.84
C GLY A 7 -11.83 15.18 -4.00
N ASN A 8 -12.39 16.39 -3.90
CA ASN A 8 -12.36 17.39 -4.97
C ASN A 8 -11.04 18.19 -4.99
N PHE A 9 -10.07 17.81 -5.82
CA PHE A 9 -8.79 18.51 -6.05
C PHE A 9 -8.90 19.77 -6.93
N GLN A 10 -9.99 20.53 -6.81
CA GLN A 10 -10.19 21.76 -7.59
C GLN A 10 -9.83 23.03 -6.80
N GLY A 11 -9.36 22.89 -5.55
CA GLY A 11 -9.00 23.99 -4.66
C GLY A 11 -7.60 24.58 -4.91
N ASP A 12 -7.26 25.60 -4.13
CA ASP A 12 -5.96 26.27 -4.17
C ASP A 12 -4.81 25.34 -3.72
N SER A 13 -3.63 25.54 -4.32
CA SER A 13 -2.41 24.79 -4.03
C SER A 13 -1.97 24.87 -2.57
N GLU A 14 -2.21 26.01 -1.90
CA GLU A 14 -1.88 26.18 -0.49
C GLU A 14 -2.80 25.35 0.42
N GLU A 15 -4.09 25.26 0.10
CA GLU A 15 -5.05 24.42 0.82
C GLU A 15 -4.69 22.93 0.68
N MET A 16 -4.35 22.50 -0.54
CA MET A 16 -3.88 21.13 -0.78
C MET A 16 -2.63 20.83 0.08
N GLN A 17 -1.64 21.72 0.09
CA GLN A 17 -0.43 21.50 0.89
C GLN A 17 -0.74 21.39 2.39
N ARG A 18 -1.65 22.24 2.90
CA ARG A 18 -2.10 22.15 4.31
C ARG A 18 -2.74 20.79 4.61
N ILE A 19 -3.58 20.28 3.71
CA ILE A 19 -4.22 18.96 3.85
C ILE A 19 -3.17 17.84 3.85
N TRP A 20 -2.21 17.88 2.94
CA TRP A 20 -1.14 16.87 2.86
C TRP A 20 -0.24 16.88 4.10
N THR A 21 0.15 18.06 4.59
CA THR A 21 0.92 18.17 5.84
C THR A 21 0.11 17.69 7.04
N ALA A 22 -1.18 18.04 7.13
CA ALA A 22 -2.05 17.56 8.20
C ALA A 22 -2.19 16.03 8.16
N ARG A 23 -2.34 15.45 6.97
CA ARG A 23 -2.37 14.01 6.75
C ARG A 23 -1.09 13.32 7.19
N ALA A 24 0.07 13.85 6.79
CA ALA A 24 1.36 13.30 7.17
C ALA A 24 1.58 13.31 8.69
N ARG A 25 1.07 14.33 9.39
CA ARG A 25 1.13 14.44 10.85
C ARG A 25 0.15 13.53 11.58
N TYR A 26 -1.07 13.39 11.06
CA TYR A 26 -2.11 12.59 11.70
C TYR A 26 -1.90 11.07 11.50
N GLY A 27 -1.40 10.70 10.32
CA GLY A 27 -1.27 9.31 9.87
C GLY A 27 -2.18 9.01 8.69
N HIS A 28 -1.67 8.25 7.72
CA HIS A 28 -2.33 8.03 6.43
C HIS A 28 -3.59 7.19 6.53
N PHE A 29 -3.68 6.28 7.50
CA PHE A 29 -4.77 5.31 7.61
C PHE A 29 -6.07 5.96 8.07
N PHE A 30 -6.01 6.72 9.17
CA PHE A 30 -7.18 7.30 9.82
C PHE A 30 -7.53 8.69 9.32
N PHE A 31 -6.59 9.42 8.70
CA PHE A 31 -6.88 10.75 8.19
C PHE A 31 -7.94 10.68 7.08
N ARG A 32 -9.09 11.30 7.32
CA ARG A 32 -10.13 11.48 6.31
C ARG A 32 -9.89 12.78 5.55
N ILE A 33 -9.70 12.67 4.25
CA ILE A 33 -9.52 13.83 3.37
C ILE A 33 -10.87 14.52 3.19
N PRO A 34 -10.93 15.87 3.19
CA PRO A 34 -12.17 16.60 2.95
C PRO A 34 -12.86 16.17 1.65
N ASN A 35 -14.15 15.84 1.73
CA ASN A 35 -14.96 15.32 0.62
C ASN A 35 -14.42 14.01 -0.01
N GLY A 36 -13.53 13.29 0.68
CA GLY A 36 -12.96 12.02 0.24
C GLY A 36 -13.08 10.91 1.30
N GLU A 37 -12.28 9.87 1.10
CA GLU A 37 -12.15 8.70 1.96
C GLU A 37 -10.90 8.79 2.85
N SER A 38 -10.94 8.07 3.97
CA SER A 38 -9.76 7.62 4.72
C SER A 38 -9.33 6.23 4.24
N ALA A 39 -8.12 5.77 4.58
CA ALA A 39 -7.75 4.38 4.27
C ALA A 39 -8.55 3.38 5.11
N ALA A 40 -9.07 3.79 6.27
CA ALA A 40 -10.03 3.01 7.06
C ALA A 40 -11.35 2.76 6.29
N ASP A 41 -11.86 3.73 5.53
CA ASP A 41 -13.03 3.50 4.66
C ASP A 41 -12.72 2.47 3.56
N VAL A 42 -11.51 2.55 2.99
CA VAL A 42 -11.02 1.57 2.02
C VAL A 42 -10.93 0.18 2.67
N TYR A 43 -10.53 0.10 3.93
CA TYR A 43 -10.42 -1.16 4.69
C TYR A 43 -11.78 -1.86 4.82
N ASP A 44 -12.85 -1.11 5.09
CA ASP A 44 -14.20 -1.67 5.16
C ASP A 44 -14.66 -2.20 3.80
N ARG A 45 -14.36 -1.49 2.71
CA ARG A 45 -14.64 -1.99 1.34
C ARG A 45 -13.82 -3.22 0.99
N CYS A 46 -12.54 -3.26 1.37
CA CYS A 46 -11.68 -4.43 1.21
C CYS A 46 -12.18 -5.62 2.02
N ALA A 47 -12.73 -5.40 3.21
CA ALA A 47 -13.28 -6.46 4.05
C ALA A 47 -14.45 -7.18 3.36
N GLY A 48 -15.41 -6.42 2.82
CA GLY A 48 -16.54 -7.00 2.08
C GLY A 48 -16.12 -7.70 0.78
N PHE A 49 -15.08 -7.18 0.11
CA PHE A 49 -14.46 -7.86 -1.04
C PHE A 49 -13.85 -9.19 -0.63
N ASN A 50 -13.06 -9.23 0.45
CA ASN A 50 -12.40 -10.45 0.92
C ASN A 50 -13.41 -11.52 1.31
N GLU A 51 -14.49 -11.17 2.01
CA GLU A 51 -15.56 -12.13 2.34
C GLU A 51 -16.18 -12.76 1.09
N SER A 52 -16.45 -11.95 0.07
CA SER A 52 -16.94 -12.43 -1.22
C SER A 52 -15.93 -13.31 -1.94
N LEU A 53 -14.64 -12.97 -1.86
CA LEU A 53 -13.56 -13.72 -2.49
C LEU A 53 -13.34 -15.09 -1.83
N PHE A 54 -13.31 -15.16 -0.49
CA PHE A 54 -13.16 -16.42 0.24
C PHE A 54 -14.30 -17.39 -0.07
N ARG A 55 -15.53 -16.90 -0.21
CA ARG A 55 -16.65 -17.72 -0.68
C ARG A 55 -16.45 -18.27 -2.09
N GLN A 56 -15.76 -17.54 -2.97
CA GLN A 56 -15.46 -18.01 -4.33
C GLN A 56 -14.37 -19.07 -4.35
N PHE A 57 -13.38 -19.02 -3.44
CA PHE A 57 -12.33 -20.05 -3.36
C PHE A 57 -12.88 -21.46 -3.13
N ASN A 58 -14.03 -21.56 -2.46
CA ASN A 58 -14.71 -22.83 -2.20
C ASN A 58 -15.51 -23.36 -3.41
N GLN A 59 -15.49 -22.67 -4.56
CA GLN A 59 -16.15 -23.16 -5.76
C GLN A 59 -15.27 -24.21 -6.48
N PRO A 60 -15.86 -25.33 -6.96
CA PRO A 60 -15.09 -26.42 -7.61
C PRO A 60 -14.26 -26.03 -8.82
N HIS A 61 -14.59 -24.90 -9.46
CA HIS A 61 -13.97 -24.41 -10.68
C HIS A 61 -13.26 -23.07 -10.49
N PHE A 62 -12.92 -22.72 -9.24
CA PHE A 62 -12.13 -21.52 -9.00
C PHE A 62 -10.73 -21.66 -9.63
N PRO A 63 -10.25 -20.66 -10.38
CA PRO A 63 -8.94 -20.73 -11.03
C PRO A 63 -7.78 -20.89 -10.05
N GLU A 64 -6.71 -21.56 -10.47
CA GLU A 64 -5.50 -21.72 -9.63
C GLU A 64 -4.76 -20.40 -9.40
N VAL A 65 -4.87 -19.46 -10.35
CA VAL A 65 -4.22 -18.15 -10.29
C VAL A 65 -5.28 -17.05 -10.37
N LEU A 66 -5.25 -16.14 -9.39
CA LEU A 66 -6.09 -14.95 -9.34
C LEU A 66 -5.22 -13.70 -9.54
N VAL A 67 -5.56 -12.88 -10.54
CA VAL A 67 -4.90 -11.60 -10.78
C VAL A 67 -5.82 -10.46 -10.35
N LEU A 68 -5.36 -9.64 -9.41
CA LEU A 68 -6.08 -8.48 -8.91
C LEU A 68 -5.40 -7.19 -9.40
N VAL A 69 -6.10 -6.39 -10.20
CA VAL A 69 -5.61 -5.09 -10.67
C VAL A 69 -6.20 -3.96 -9.83
N SER A 70 -5.33 -3.17 -9.21
CA SER A 70 -5.71 -2.10 -8.28
C SER A 70 -4.67 -0.98 -8.21
N HIS A 71 -4.74 -0.17 -7.16
CA HIS A 71 -3.88 0.97 -6.89
C HIS A 71 -3.12 0.78 -5.56
N GLY A 72 -2.17 1.67 -5.27
CA GLY A 72 -1.19 1.51 -4.19
C GLY A 72 -1.78 1.52 -2.78
N ILE A 73 -2.69 2.46 -2.47
CA ILE A 73 -3.31 2.50 -1.13
C ILE A 73 -4.25 1.30 -0.96
N TRP A 74 -5.09 1.03 -1.96
CA TRP A 74 -5.95 -0.16 -1.94
C TRP A 74 -5.15 -1.45 -1.73
N ALA A 75 -4.03 -1.65 -2.43
CA ALA A 75 -3.20 -2.85 -2.30
C ALA A 75 -2.60 -3.00 -0.89
N ARG A 76 -2.09 -1.91 -0.31
CA ARG A 76 -1.59 -1.91 1.08
C ARG A 76 -2.69 -2.23 2.08
N VAL A 77 -3.88 -1.65 1.90
CA VAL A 77 -5.05 -1.89 2.76
C VAL A 77 -5.55 -3.33 2.61
N PHE A 78 -5.57 -3.86 1.38
CA PHE A 78 -5.90 -5.25 1.12
C PHE A 78 -4.96 -6.19 1.88
N LEU A 79 -3.64 -5.98 1.81
CA LEU A 79 -2.66 -6.77 2.54
C LEU A 79 -2.81 -6.63 4.06
N MET A 80 -3.02 -5.41 4.55
CA MET A 80 -3.31 -5.19 5.97
C MET A 80 -4.54 -5.99 6.42
N LYS A 81 -5.63 -5.95 5.63
CA LYS A 81 -6.85 -6.71 5.91
C LYS A 81 -6.61 -8.22 5.83
N TRP A 82 -5.86 -8.67 4.83
CA TRP A 82 -5.60 -10.06 4.54
C TRP A 82 -4.78 -10.75 5.64
N TYR A 83 -3.74 -10.06 6.11
CA TYR A 83 -2.81 -10.58 7.10
C TYR A 83 -3.13 -10.16 8.53
N GLY A 84 -4.14 -9.31 8.73
CA GLY A 84 -4.47 -8.76 10.04
C GLY A 84 -3.35 -7.88 10.60
N TRP A 85 -2.63 -7.15 9.74
CA TRP A 85 -1.54 -6.29 10.20
C TRP A 85 -2.04 -5.13 11.03
N SER A 86 -1.19 -4.70 11.95
CA SER A 86 -1.46 -3.51 12.76
C SER A 86 -1.42 -2.23 11.91
N TYR A 87 -2.03 -1.19 12.44
CA TYR A 87 -1.98 0.15 11.87
C TYR A 87 -0.53 0.65 11.73
N GLU A 88 0.32 0.39 12.73
CA GLU A 88 1.72 0.81 12.74
C GLU A 88 2.50 0.14 11.61
N LYS A 89 2.23 -1.16 11.37
CA LYS A 89 2.81 -1.87 10.24
C LYS A 89 2.33 -1.27 8.92
N PHE A 90 1.04 -0.91 8.80
CA PHE A 90 0.56 -0.23 7.61
C PHE A 90 1.26 1.11 7.39
N GLU A 91 1.35 1.97 8.41
CA GLU A 91 2.01 3.28 8.31
C GLU A 91 3.49 3.18 8.00
N SER A 92 4.17 2.12 8.44
CA SER A 92 5.60 1.95 8.17
C SER A 92 5.89 1.64 6.70
N LEU A 93 4.90 1.19 5.91
CA LEU A 93 5.08 0.87 4.50
C LEU A 93 5.17 2.14 3.64
N ARG A 94 6.03 2.08 2.62
CA ARG A 94 6.02 3.01 1.48
C ARG A 94 4.91 2.63 0.51
N ASN A 95 4.66 3.52 -0.45
CA ASN A 95 3.80 3.18 -1.58
C ASN A 95 4.45 2.13 -2.49
N VAL A 96 3.58 1.25 -2.99
CA VAL A 96 3.90 0.28 -4.04
C VAL A 96 4.32 1.06 -5.30
N ARG A 97 5.40 0.62 -5.97
CA ARG A 97 5.87 1.29 -7.20
C ARG A 97 4.81 1.17 -8.31
N HIS A 98 4.90 2.04 -9.30
CA HIS A 98 4.06 1.92 -10.49
C HIS A 98 4.26 0.56 -11.15
N CYS A 99 3.16 -0.10 -11.52
CA CYS A 99 3.15 -1.40 -12.19
C CYS A 99 3.79 -2.58 -11.43
N GLN A 100 4.20 -2.38 -10.17
CA GLN A 100 4.82 -3.45 -9.38
C GLN A 100 3.83 -4.58 -9.04
N PHE A 101 4.28 -5.82 -9.24
CA PHE A 101 3.54 -7.02 -8.84
C PHE A 101 3.71 -7.33 -7.35
N LEU A 102 2.60 -7.66 -6.70
CA LEU A 102 2.56 -8.23 -5.35
C LEU A 102 2.11 -9.68 -5.46
N GLN A 103 3.01 -10.61 -5.18
CA GLN A 103 2.76 -12.04 -5.28
C GLN A 103 2.50 -12.65 -3.92
N MET A 104 1.44 -13.45 -3.83
CA MET A 104 1.06 -14.22 -2.65
C MET A 104 0.87 -15.68 -3.05
N ASP A 105 1.58 -16.58 -2.38
CA ASP A 105 1.54 -18.02 -2.67
C ASP A 105 0.80 -18.78 -1.58
N LEU A 106 -0.12 -19.65 -1.98
CA LEU A 106 -0.82 -20.52 -1.05
C LEU A 106 0.12 -21.62 -0.56
N CYS A 107 0.43 -21.61 0.74
CA CYS A 107 1.13 -22.72 1.38
C CYS A 107 0.20 -23.95 1.44
N PRO A 108 0.53 -25.08 0.78
CA PRO A 108 -0.38 -26.23 0.71
C PRO A 108 -0.68 -26.85 2.06
N VAL A 109 0.29 -26.79 2.99
CA VAL A 109 0.20 -27.38 4.34
C VAL A 109 -0.59 -26.47 5.28
N LYS A 110 -0.24 -25.18 5.33
CA LYS A 110 -0.88 -24.22 6.24
C LYS A 110 -2.24 -23.72 5.73
N LYS A 111 -2.58 -24.00 4.47
CA LYS A 111 -3.76 -23.45 3.77
C LYS A 111 -3.85 -21.94 3.90
N ARG A 112 -2.70 -21.28 3.87
CA ARG A 112 -2.58 -19.83 4.03
C ARG A 112 -1.70 -19.23 2.96
N TYR A 113 -2.11 -18.09 2.44
CA TYR A 113 -1.32 -17.32 1.50
C TYR A 113 -0.17 -16.60 2.21
N THR A 114 1.06 -16.75 1.70
CA THR A 114 2.26 -16.06 2.19
C THR A 114 2.66 -15.01 1.17
N LEU A 115 2.96 -13.80 1.63
CA LEU A 115 3.41 -12.72 0.75
C LEU A 115 4.86 -12.98 0.37
N MET A 116 5.11 -13.16 -0.93
CA MET A 116 6.44 -13.44 -1.47
C MET A 116 7.19 -12.14 -1.79
N THR A 117 6.46 -11.12 -2.23
CA THR A 117 7.06 -9.81 -2.54
C THR A 117 7.41 -9.05 -1.26
N ARG A 118 8.67 -8.62 -1.13
CA ARG A 118 9.07 -7.70 -0.04
C ARG A 118 8.39 -6.34 -0.24
N LEU A 119 7.81 -5.83 0.84
CA LEU A 119 7.26 -4.48 0.86
C LEU A 119 8.26 -3.52 1.47
N ARG A 120 8.41 -2.38 0.82
CA ARG A 120 9.30 -1.32 1.27
C ARG A 120 8.73 -0.58 2.48
N THR A 121 9.61 -0.13 3.35
CA THR A 121 9.32 0.65 4.55
C THR A 121 10.08 1.96 4.57
N TRP A 122 9.65 2.93 5.38
CA TRP A 122 10.36 4.22 5.50
C TRP A 122 11.79 4.09 6.08
N ASP A 123 12.11 2.95 6.68
CA ASP A 123 13.42 2.63 7.25
C ASP A 123 14.41 2.06 6.22
N ASP A 124 13.91 1.59 5.06
CA ASP A 124 14.77 1.06 4.00
C ASP A 124 15.70 2.16 3.46
N THR A 125 16.92 1.80 3.05
CA THR A 125 17.89 2.75 2.51
C THR A 125 17.84 2.80 0.98
N ASP A 126 18.30 3.92 0.41
CA ASP A 126 18.38 4.08 -1.05
C ASP A 126 19.26 2.99 -1.72
N GLU A 127 20.24 2.43 -0.99
CA GLU A 127 21.07 1.32 -1.49
C GLU A 127 20.31 -0.01 -1.57
N GLU A 128 19.39 -0.27 -0.63
CA GLU A 128 18.51 -1.45 -0.68
C GLU A 128 17.50 -1.32 -1.81
N ASP A 129 16.98 -0.12 -2.05
CA ASP A 129 16.11 0.20 -3.19
C ASP A 129 16.79 -0.10 -4.53
N VAL A 130 18.09 0.19 -4.65
CA VAL A 130 18.91 -0.09 -5.86
C VAL A 130 19.23 -1.58 -6.00
N ARG A 131 19.49 -2.29 -4.89
CA ARG A 131 19.76 -3.73 -4.92
C ARG A 131 18.52 -4.53 -5.35
N GLU A 132 17.35 -4.21 -4.81
CA GLU A 132 16.09 -4.84 -5.24
C GLU A 132 15.76 -4.54 -6.70
N ALA A 133 16.00 -3.31 -7.15
CA ALA A 133 15.92 -2.93 -8.56
C ALA A 133 16.85 -3.79 -9.46
N SER A 134 18.04 -4.12 -8.99
CA SER A 134 18.96 -4.95 -9.76
C SER A 134 18.68 -6.46 -9.72
N ASP A 135 18.04 -6.96 -8.65
CA ASP A 135 17.84 -8.40 -8.41
C ASP A 135 16.44 -8.89 -8.84
N GLY A 136 15.45 -7.98 -8.90
CA GLY A 136 14.07 -8.28 -9.25
C GLY A 136 13.69 -7.82 -10.66
N GLY A 137 14.23 -8.45 -11.71
CA GLY A 137 13.69 -8.38 -13.10
C GLY A 137 13.53 -7.00 -13.73
N GLU A 138 13.99 -5.93 -13.07
CA GLU A 138 13.64 -4.55 -13.39
C GLU A 138 14.26 -4.10 -14.73
N ILE A 139 15.31 -4.80 -15.20
CA ILE A 139 15.88 -4.61 -16.53
C ILE A 139 14.87 -4.98 -17.63
N GLU A 140 14.06 -6.03 -17.44
CA GLU A 140 13.01 -6.44 -18.38
C GLU A 140 11.77 -5.53 -18.25
N GLU A 141 11.47 -5.06 -17.04
CA GLU A 141 10.33 -4.17 -16.75
C GLU A 141 10.57 -2.72 -17.21
N LEU A 142 11.83 -2.24 -17.20
CA LEU A 142 12.25 -0.97 -17.79
C LEU A 142 12.16 -0.99 -19.32
N GLU A 143 12.43 -2.11 -19.98
CA GLU A 143 12.19 -2.27 -21.43
C GLU A 143 10.69 -2.19 -21.74
N ILE A 144 9.82 -2.77 -20.91
CA ILE A 144 8.36 -2.68 -21.05
C ILE A 144 7.84 -1.25 -20.76
N ALA A 145 8.38 -0.56 -19.75
CA ALA A 145 8.02 0.82 -19.44
C ALA A 145 8.51 1.82 -20.52
N SER A 146 9.64 1.53 -21.17
CA SER A 146 10.13 2.32 -22.31
C SER A 146 9.15 2.29 -23.49
N ASN A 147 8.38 1.20 -23.65
CA ASN A 147 7.32 1.09 -24.65
C ASN A 147 6.06 1.91 -24.31
N ASN A 148 5.94 2.45 -23.10
CA ASN A 148 4.79 3.25 -22.63
C ASN A 148 5.08 4.77 -22.52
N ASN A 149 6.19 5.28 -23.07
CA ASN A 149 6.48 6.71 -23.16
C ASN A 149 6.42 7.47 -21.82
N ILE A 150 6.80 6.83 -20.69
CA ILE A 150 6.99 7.56 -19.42
C ILE A 150 8.29 8.34 -19.54
N SER A 151 8.21 9.68 -19.47
CA SER A 151 9.40 10.50 -19.66
C SER A 151 10.35 10.36 -18.46
N LEU A 152 11.66 10.42 -18.72
CA LEU A 152 12.70 10.51 -17.68
C LEU A 152 12.46 11.66 -16.68
N ILE A 153 11.71 12.69 -17.10
CA ILE A 153 11.31 13.83 -16.27
C ILE A 153 10.27 13.38 -15.23
N ASP A 154 9.33 12.52 -15.62
CA ASP A 154 8.29 12.01 -14.72
C ASP A 154 8.86 11.08 -13.67
N ILE A 155 9.81 10.21 -14.04
CA ILE A 155 10.55 9.35 -13.10
C ILE A 155 11.29 10.21 -12.05
N LYS A 156 11.98 11.27 -12.47
CA LYS A 156 12.67 12.19 -11.54
C LYS A 156 11.71 12.95 -10.63
N LYS A 157 10.55 13.36 -11.13
CA LYS A 157 9.50 14.02 -10.33
C LYS A 157 8.91 13.08 -9.29
N ILE A 158 8.67 11.81 -9.65
CA ILE A 158 8.17 10.78 -8.73
C ILE A 158 9.18 10.58 -7.60
N ALA A 159 10.46 10.39 -7.92
CA ALA A 159 11.52 10.21 -6.91
C ALA A 159 11.67 11.42 -5.98
N ALA A 160 11.62 12.65 -6.52
CA ALA A 160 11.69 13.86 -5.70
C ALA A 160 10.48 13.99 -4.75
N LYS A 161 9.29 13.62 -5.23
CA LYS A 161 8.07 13.62 -4.42
C LYS A 161 8.11 12.55 -3.32
N GLU A 162 8.60 11.35 -3.61
CA GLU A 162 8.81 10.30 -2.60
C GLU A 162 9.79 10.74 -1.51
N LYS A 163 10.88 11.41 -1.88
CA LYS A 163 11.86 11.96 -0.93
C LYS A 163 11.25 13.03 -0.02
N GLN A 164 10.47 13.95 -0.59
CA GLN A 164 9.77 14.97 0.20
C GLN A 164 8.79 14.33 1.19
N ILE A 165 8.01 13.33 0.75
CA ILE A 165 7.07 12.61 1.62
C ILE A 165 7.83 11.86 2.74
N MET A 166 8.96 11.22 2.42
CA MET A 166 9.84 10.58 3.41
C MET A 166 10.30 11.56 4.50
N GLU A 167 10.79 12.73 4.10
CA GLU A 167 11.28 13.76 5.03
C GLU A 167 10.14 14.31 5.90
N GLU A 168 8.98 14.62 5.29
CA GLU A 168 7.79 15.07 6.02
C GLU A 168 7.31 14.01 7.02
N TYR A 169 7.27 12.74 6.63
CA TYR A 169 6.89 11.62 7.52
C TYR A 169 7.87 11.45 8.69
N LYS A 170 9.19 11.50 8.41
CA LYS A 170 10.22 11.40 9.46
C LYS A 170 10.15 12.56 10.45
N SER A 171 9.94 13.79 9.96
CA SER A 171 9.78 14.96 10.83
C SER A 171 8.52 14.87 11.70
N ALA A 172 7.38 14.46 11.12
CA ALA A 172 6.12 14.33 11.82
C ALA A 172 6.15 13.34 12.99
N ARG A 173 6.81 12.17 12.82
CA ARG A 173 6.94 11.19 13.92
C ARG A 173 7.87 11.63 15.04
N GLN A 174 8.85 12.49 14.76
CA GLN A 174 9.74 13.04 15.79
C GLN A 174 8.98 14.06 16.67
N ASP A 175 8.10 14.86 16.07
CA ASP A 175 7.34 15.91 16.77
C ASP A 175 6.07 15.41 17.46
N SER A 176 5.50 14.28 17.01
CA SER A 176 4.29 13.68 17.59
C SER A 176 4.29 12.18 17.35
N PRO A 177 4.66 11.34 18.34
CA PRO A 177 4.43 9.91 18.24
C PRO A 177 2.91 9.73 18.10
N GLY A 178 2.47 9.18 16.96
CA GLY A 178 1.05 9.01 16.67
C GLY A 178 0.30 8.29 17.81
N PRO A 179 -1.05 8.30 17.80
CA PRO A 179 -1.84 7.74 18.88
C PRO A 179 -1.40 6.30 19.19
N SER A 180 -0.94 6.07 20.42
CA SER A 180 -0.55 4.75 20.92
C SER A 180 -1.82 3.92 21.16
N TYR A 181 -2.18 3.07 20.21
CA TYR A 181 -3.17 2.03 20.44
C TYR A 181 -2.47 0.82 21.07
N HIS A 182 -2.89 0.45 22.29
CA HIS A 182 -2.36 -0.72 22.98
C HIS A 182 -2.56 -1.97 22.11
N GLN A 183 -1.45 -2.66 21.87
CA GLN A 183 -1.37 -3.96 21.23
C GLN A 183 -2.31 -4.95 21.92
N ASN A 184 -3.30 -5.42 21.17
CA ASN A 184 -3.61 -6.84 21.26
C ASN A 184 -2.91 -7.47 20.06
N ASP A 185 -1.65 -7.87 20.25
CA ASP A 185 -0.97 -8.88 19.42
C ASP A 185 -1.68 -10.22 19.64
N HIS A 186 -2.97 -10.26 19.33
CA HIS A 186 -3.53 -11.47 18.81
C HIS A 186 -3.18 -11.39 17.32
N GLU A 187 -2.18 -12.18 16.90
CA GLU A 187 -2.40 -13.02 15.73
C GLU A 187 -3.75 -13.70 15.95
N LYS A 188 -4.86 -12.99 15.68
CA LYS A 188 -6.15 -13.62 15.60
C LYS A 188 -5.97 -14.54 14.43
N THR A 189 -5.94 -15.82 14.76
CA THR A 189 -6.21 -16.93 13.86
C THR A 189 -7.51 -16.59 13.15
N ILE A 190 -7.42 -15.83 12.06
CA ILE A 190 -8.45 -15.85 11.04
C ILE A 190 -8.11 -17.13 10.31
N ASP A 191 -8.74 -18.23 10.75
CA ASP A 191 -8.76 -19.44 9.97
C ASP A 191 -9.28 -19.05 8.58
N GLN A 192 -8.39 -19.12 7.59
CA GLN A 192 -8.73 -19.02 6.19
C GLN A 192 -9.41 -20.35 5.82
N HIS A 193 -10.65 -20.53 6.30
CA HIS A 193 -11.51 -21.67 5.99
C HIS A 193 -12.23 -21.44 4.65
#